data_AF-O34834-F1
#
_entry.id   AF-O34834-F1
#
_cell.length_a   1.000
_cell.length_b   1.000
_cell.length_c   1.000
_cell.angle_alpha   90.00
_cell.angle_beta   90.00
_cell.angle_gamma   90.00
#
_symmetry.space_group_name_H-M   'P 1'
#
loop_
_entity.id
_entity.type
_entity.pdbx_description
1 polymer ?
#
loop_
_entity_poly.entity_id
_entity_poly.type
_entity_poly.pdbx_seq_one_letter_code
_entity_poly.pdbx_strand_id
1 'polypeptide(L)'
;MEVNVKTNQREKFIRNGIPYDELDTQMIHLIDILNFKIGLKTRHCCFGHKPYEEIQVMFEDEVNIKEDQILELAELAGREWKGLQLSFSKWARFSPLMFNWSLVLSKRFRNPEDPNKYRYLRSVEEFFESYAAKK
;
A
#
# COMPACT_ATOMS: atom_id res chain seq x y z
N MET A 1 -1.28 14.24 -23.28
CA MET A 1 -0.72 12.93 -22.86
C MET A 1 -1.32 12.43 -21.55
N GLU A 2 -1.50 13.28 -20.53
CA GLU A 2 -2.02 12.85 -19.21
C GLU A 2 -3.38 12.15 -19.24
N VAL A 3 -4.32 12.60 -20.09
CA VAL A 3 -5.66 12.01 -20.20
C VAL A 3 -5.60 10.52 -20.54
N ASN A 4 -4.71 10.12 -21.46
CA ASN A 4 -4.63 8.74 -21.91
C ASN A 4 -4.04 7.80 -20.84
N VAL A 5 -3.08 8.30 -20.05
CA VAL A 5 -2.46 7.52 -18.97
C VAL A 5 -3.47 7.26 -17.84
N LYS A 6 -4.24 8.27 -17.43
CA LYS A 6 -5.26 8.13 -16.38
C LYS A 6 -6.40 7.18 -16.80
N THR A 7 -6.89 7.30 -18.03
CA THR A 7 -7.93 6.40 -18.55
C THR A 7 -7.42 4.95 -18.56
N ASN A 8 -6.20 4.72 -19.06
CA ASN A 8 -5.60 3.39 -19.07
C ASN A 8 -5.41 2.80 -17.66
N GLN A 9 -5.03 3.63 -16.68
CA GLN A 9 -4.88 3.18 -15.29
C GLN A 9 -6.22 2.83 -14.65
N ARG A 10 -7.24 3.69 -14.81
CA ARG A 10 -8.59 3.41 -14.30
C ARG A 10 -9.15 2.11 -14.86
N GLU A 11 -9.05 1.92 -16.18
CA GLU A 11 -9.50 0.68 -16.84
C GLU A 11 -8.70 -0.55 -16.40
N LYS A 12 -7.39 -0.41 -16.19
CA LYS A 12 -6.53 -1.48 -15.64
C LYS A 12 -7.03 -1.91 -14.27
N PHE A 13 -7.34 -0.96 -13.38
CA PHE A 13 -7.80 -1.26 -12.03
C PHE A 13 -9.16 -1.97 -12.03
N ILE A 14 -10.14 -1.40 -12.74
CA ILE A 14 -11.50 -1.96 -12.83
C ILE A 14 -11.46 -3.40 -13.39
N ARG A 15 -10.66 -3.65 -14.43
CA ARG A 15 -10.50 -4.98 -15.04
C ARG A 15 -9.92 -6.01 -14.08
N ASN A 16 -9.17 -5.58 -13.08
CA ASN A 16 -8.55 -6.45 -12.07
C ASN A 16 -9.34 -6.45 -10.74
N GLY A 17 -10.58 -5.94 -10.74
CA GLY A 17 -11.45 -5.96 -9.57
C GLY A 17 -11.11 -4.91 -8.50
N ILE A 18 -10.26 -3.92 -8.81
CA ILE A 18 -9.90 -2.86 -7.88
C ILE A 18 -10.87 -1.69 -8.08
N PRO A 19 -11.60 -1.24 -7.04
CA PRO A 19 -12.62 -0.18 -7.15
C PRO A 19 -11.95 1.21 -7.23
N TYR A 20 -11.39 1.53 -8.39
CA TYR A 20 -10.59 2.74 -8.63
C TYR A 20 -11.25 4.03 -8.11
N ASP A 21 -12.55 4.19 -8.35
CA ASP A 21 -13.29 5.41 -7.99
C ASP A 21 -13.54 5.55 -6.47
N GLU A 22 -13.33 4.48 -5.70
CA GLU A 22 -13.45 4.48 -4.23
C GLU A 22 -12.09 4.67 -3.54
N LEU A 23 -10.99 4.66 -4.29
CA LEU A 23 -9.66 4.84 -3.73
C LEU A 23 -9.39 6.31 -3.42
N ASP A 24 -8.68 6.54 -2.32
CA ASP A 24 -8.01 7.81 -2.10
C ASP A 24 -7.06 8.08 -3.27
N THR A 25 -7.22 9.23 -3.93
CA THR A 25 -6.45 9.56 -5.15
C THR A 25 -4.94 9.51 -4.91
N GLN A 26 -4.51 9.86 -3.69
CA GLN A 26 -3.13 9.81 -3.23
C GLN A 26 -2.57 8.38 -3.21
N MET A 27 -3.41 7.38 -2.98
CA MET A 27 -3.00 5.98 -2.83
C MET A 27 -2.88 5.23 -4.15
N ILE A 28 -3.43 5.78 -5.25
CA ILE A 28 -3.51 5.09 -6.55
C ILE A 28 -2.14 4.53 -6.99
N HIS A 29 -1.06 5.30 -6.84
CA HIS A 29 0.27 4.87 -7.29
C HIS A 29 0.82 3.74 -6.42
N LEU A 30 0.77 3.88 -5.09
CA LEU A 30 1.14 2.80 -4.17
C LEU A 30 0.34 1.50 -4.44
N ILE A 31 -0.98 1.62 -4.66
CA ILE A 31 -1.84 0.47 -4.98
C ILE A 31 -1.46 -0.15 -6.32
N ASP A 32 -1.08 0.64 -7.32
CA ASP A 32 -0.57 0.12 -8.60
C ASP A 32 0.71 -0.73 -8.39
N ILE A 33 1.67 -0.19 -7.63
CA ILE A 33 2.94 -0.87 -7.35
C ILE A 33 2.69 -2.20 -6.63
N LEU A 34 1.91 -2.18 -5.54
CA LEU A 34 1.64 -3.36 -4.73
C LEU A 34 0.95 -4.45 -5.55
N ASN A 35 -0.13 -4.12 -6.26
CA ASN A 35 -0.91 -5.12 -7.01
C ASN A 35 -0.16 -5.64 -8.25
N PHE A 36 0.43 -4.75 -9.04
CA PHE A 36 0.87 -5.09 -10.40
C PHE A 36 2.37 -5.25 -10.57
N LYS A 37 3.19 -4.52 -9.80
CA LYS A 37 4.65 -4.65 -9.88
C LYS A 37 5.16 -5.71 -8.89
N ILE A 38 4.60 -5.75 -7.68
CA ILE A 38 5.03 -6.66 -6.61
C ILE A 38 4.17 -7.93 -6.55
N GLY A 39 2.89 -7.83 -6.96
CA GLY A 39 1.94 -8.93 -6.96
C GLY A 39 1.29 -9.20 -5.60
N LEU A 40 1.27 -8.22 -4.69
CA LEU A 40 0.53 -8.28 -3.43
C LEU A 40 -0.85 -7.65 -3.63
N LYS A 41 -1.87 -8.48 -3.85
CA LYS A 41 -3.23 -8.00 -4.10
C LYS A 41 -3.79 -7.23 -2.90
N THR A 42 -4.28 -6.03 -3.13
CA THR A 42 -4.84 -5.16 -2.09
C THR A 42 -6.35 -5.21 -2.08
N ARG A 43 -6.93 -5.23 -0.89
CA ARG A 43 -8.38 -5.24 -0.66
C ARG A 43 -8.94 -3.86 -0.34
N HIS A 44 -8.23 -3.11 0.48
CA HIS A 44 -8.67 -1.81 0.99
C HIS A 44 -7.47 -0.91 1.30
N CYS A 45 -7.65 0.40 1.20
CA CYS A 45 -6.67 1.36 1.67
C CYS A 45 -7.32 2.61 2.25
N CYS A 46 -6.57 3.30 3.12
CA CYS A 46 -6.94 4.59 3.67
C CYS A 46 -5.67 5.46 3.73
N PHE A 47 -5.75 6.69 3.22
CA PHE A 47 -4.69 7.68 3.32
C PHE A 47 -4.65 8.35 4.71
N GLY A 48 -5.67 8.18 5.54
CA GLY A 48 -5.79 8.77 6.87
C GLY A 48 -6.22 10.24 6.82
N HIS A 49 -7.52 10.48 6.88
CA HIS A 49 -8.14 11.80 6.70
C HIS A 49 -8.34 12.58 8.01
N LYS A 50 -8.08 11.93 9.16
CA LYS A 50 -8.18 12.53 10.49
C LYS A 50 -6.80 12.78 11.12
N PRO A 51 -6.69 13.73 12.06
CA PRO A 51 -5.46 13.96 12.81
C PRO A 51 -4.91 12.65 13.40
N TYR A 52 -3.64 12.39 13.14
CA TYR A 52 -2.90 11.20 13.59
C TYR A 52 -3.42 9.84 13.07
N GLU A 53 -4.36 9.84 12.12
CA GLU A 53 -4.74 8.63 11.41
C GLU A 53 -3.59 8.16 10.52
N GLU A 54 -3.30 6.87 10.55
CA GLU A 54 -2.21 6.26 9.79
C GLU A 54 -2.63 5.98 8.36
N ILE A 55 -1.67 6.00 7.43
CA ILE A 55 -1.90 5.46 6.09
C ILE A 55 -1.86 3.93 6.21
N GLN A 56 -2.88 3.26 5.68
CA GLN A 56 -3.03 1.81 5.80
C GLN A 56 -3.44 1.18 4.47
N VAL A 57 -2.91 -0.02 4.21
CA VAL A 57 -3.32 -0.92 3.14
C VAL A 57 -3.61 -2.29 3.73
N MET A 58 -4.76 -2.86 3.39
CA MET A 58 -5.13 -4.23 3.71
C MET A 58 -5.01 -5.09 2.46
N PHE A 59 -4.47 -6.30 2.61
CA PHE A 59 -4.27 -7.23 1.51
C PHE A 59 -5.42 -8.24 1.41
N GLU A 60 -5.57 -8.83 0.22
CA GLU A 60 -6.47 -9.98 0.00
C GLU A 60 -5.94 -11.25 0.69
N ASP A 61 -6.82 -12.22 0.94
CA ASP A 61 -6.44 -13.46 1.63
C ASP A 61 -5.36 -14.26 0.87
N GLU A 62 -5.36 -14.15 -0.46
CA GLU A 62 -4.41 -14.82 -1.34
C GLU A 62 -2.97 -14.40 -1.05
N VAL A 63 -2.76 -13.24 -0.41
CA VAL A 63 -1.43 -12.78 -0.02
C VAL A 63 -0.83 -13.65 1.10
N ASN A 64 -1.63 -14.46 1.81
CA ASN A 64 -1.11 -15.40 2.82
C ASN A 64 -0.13 -16.44 2.24
N ILE A 65 -0.26 -16.82 0.97
CA ILE A 65 0.71 -17.73 0.31
C ILE A 65 2.03 -17.03 -0.05
N LYS A 66 2.11 -15.70 0.13
CA LYS A 66 3.29 -14.86 -0.14
C LYS A 66 3.90 -14.29 1.15
N GLU A 67 3.71 -14.97 2.28
CA GLU A 67 4.23 -14.54 3.57
C GLU A 67 5.73 -14.27 3.55
N ASP A 68 6.53 -15.15 2.95
CA ASP A 68 7.98 -14.98 2.84
C ASP A 68 8.35 -13.67 2.11
N GLN A 69 7.58 -13.29 1.08
CA GLN A 69 7.78 -12.03 0.35
C GLN A 69 7.48 -10.81 1.23
N ILE A 70 6.47 -10.90 2.11
CA ILE A 70 6.12 -9.83 3.04
C ILE A 70 7.21 -9.69 4.12
N LEU A 71 7.72 -10.82 4.63
CA LEU A 71 8.81 -10.82 5.60
C LEU A 71 10.10 -10.26 5.01
N GLU A 72 10.42 -10.61 3.76
CA GLU A 72 11.55 -10.03 3.02
C GLU A 72 11.42 -8.50 2.89
N LEU A 73 10.24 -8.01 2.48
CA LEU A 73 9.94 -6.57 2.41
C LEU A 73 10.11 -5.88 3.76
N ALA A 74 9.61 -6.50 4.84
CA ALA A 74 9.73 -5.97 6.19
C ALA A 74 11.20 -5.90 6.64
N GLU A 75 12.00 -6.94 6.37
CA GLU A 75 13.43 -6.96 6.69
C GLU A 75 14.18 -5.87 5.90
N LEU A 76 13.93 -5.78 4.58
CA LEU A 76 14.58 -4.80 3.73
C LEU A 76 14.25 -3.36 4.16
N ALA A 77 12.98 -3.08 4.47
CA ALA A 77 12.54 -1.79 4.98
C ALA A 77 13.24 -1.46 6.32
N GLY A 78 13.31 -2.42 7.24
CA GLY A 78 13.96 -2.25 8.54
C GLY A 78 15.49 -2.09 8.47
N ARG A 79 16.13 -2.63 7.43
CA ARG A 79 17.59 -2.56 7.25
C ARG A 79 18.03 -1.32 6.48
N GLU A 80 17.44 -1.10 5.31
CA GLU A 80 17.91 -0.12 4.33
C GLU A 80 17.08 1.18 4.34
N TRP A 81 15.84 1.12 4.81
CA TRP A 81 14.88 2.23 4.73
C TRP A 81 14.26 2.58 6.09
N LYS A 82 15.09 2.59 7.14
CA LYS A 82 14.68 2.79 8.55
C LYS A 82 13.79 4.02 8.80
N GLY A 83 13.93 5.05 7.97
CA GLY A 83 13.10 6.27 8.06
C GLY A 83 11.64 6.08 7.65
N LEU A 84 11.29 4.97 7.00
CA LEU A 84 9.93 4.74 6.49
C LEU A 84 8.93 4.27 7.54
N GLN A 85 9.36 3.78 8.71
CA GLN A 85 8.42 3.38 9.79
C GLN A 85 7.25 2.51 9.28
N LEU A 86 7.56 1.47 8.51
CA LEU A 86 6.57 0.53 7.99
C LEU A 86 6.31 -0.58 9.01
N SER A 87 5.05 -0.92 9.19
CA SER A 87 4.61 -2.06 9.99
C SER A 87 3.82 -3.02 9.11
N PHE A 88 4.23 -4.28 9.10
CA PHE A 88 3.50 -5.38 8.46
C PHE A 88 2.88 -6.23 9.55
N SER A 89 1.55 -6.31 9.58
CA SER A 89 0.80 -6.99 10.63
C SER A 89 -0.06 -8.10 10.05
N LYS A 90 0.08 -9.31 10.59
CA LYS A 90 -0.84 -10.42 10.35
C LYS A 90 -1.84 -10.49 11.49
N TRP A 91 -3.13 -10.53 11.17
CA TRP A 91 -4.19 -10.59 12.17
C TRP A 91 -5.35 -11.45 11.67
N ALA A 92 -6.11 -12.01 12.61
CA ALA A 92 -7.26 -12.83 12.31
C ALA A 92 -8.56 -12.12 12.69
N ARG A 93 -9.59 -12.27 11.85
CA ARG A 93 -10.98 -11.99 12.21
C ARG A 93 -11.67 -13.32 12.48
N PHE A 94 -12.47 -13.40 13.55
CA PHE A 94 -13.33 -14.53 13.83
C PHE A 94 -14.76 -14.14 13.40
N SER A 95 -15.36 -14.87 12.47
CA SER A 95 -16.67 -14.59 11.82
C SER A 95 -16.64 -13.57 10.65
N PRO A 96 -16.38 -14.06 9.41
CA PRO A 96 -15.81 -15.38 9.09
C PRO A 96 -14.35 -15.47 9.55
N LEU A 97 -13.85 -16.69 9.81
CA LEU A 97 -12.43 -16.88 10.13
C LEU A 97 -11.59 -16.49 8.90
N MET A 98 -10.80 -15.42 9.02
CA MET A 98 -9.92 -14.95 7.95
C MET A 98 -8.61 -14.45 8.54
N PHE A 99 -7.49 -14.82 7.93
CA PHE A 99 -6.18 -14.27 8.22
C PHE A 99 -5.85 -13.20 7.18
N ASN A 100 -5.50 -12.00 7.64
CA ASN A 100 -5.23 -10.88 6.76
C ASN A 100 -3.86 -10.32 7.09
N TRP A 101 -3.19 -9.85 6.05
CA TRP A 101 -2.04 -8.98 6.18
C TRP A 101 -2.49 -7.52 6.01
N SER A 102 -1.87 -6.63 6.77
CA SER A 102 -1.97 -5.19 6.55
C SER A 102 -0.59 -4.54 6.58
N LEU A 103 -0.38 -3.60 5.67
CA LEU A 103 0.71 -2.64 5.70
C LEU A 103 0.21 -1.35 6.35
N VAL A 104 0.89 -0.91 7.39
CA VAL A 104 0.65 0.36 8.06
C VAL A 104 1.91 1.22 7.93
N LEU A 105 1.73 2.42 7.44
CA LEU A 105 2.76 3.45 7.40
C LEU A 105 2.65 4.21 8.73
N SER A 106 3.40 3.79 9.75
CA SER A 106 3.19 4.16 11.15
C SER A 106 3.52 5.61 11.49
N LYS A 107 4.11 6.38 10.57
CA LYS A 107 4.35 7.81 10.77
C LYS A 107 3.03 8.59 10.75
N ARG A 108 2.67 9.16 11.89
CA ARG A 108 1.43 9.94 12.09
C ARG A 108 1.65 11.44 11.89
N PHE A 109 0.64 12.11 11.34
CA PHE A 109 0.67 13.55 11.09
C PHE A 109 -0.51 14.22 11.78
N ARG A 110 -0.25 15.33 12.50
CA ARG A 110 -1.31 16.09 13.17
C ARG A 110 -2.27 16.73 12.18
N ASN A 111 -1.73 17.28 11.09
CA ASN A 111 -2.50 17.81 9.97
C ASN A 111 -2.62 16.73 8.88
N PRO A 112 -3.82 16.25 8.54
CA PRO A 112 -4.02 15.29 7.44
C PRO A 112 -3.50 15.77 6.09
N GLU A 113 -3.48 17.10 5.89
CA GLU A 113 -3.00 17.76 4.67
C GLU A 113 -1.53 18.23 4.77
N ASP A 114 -0.77 17.73 5.74
CA ASP A 114 0.65 18.09 5.88
C ASP A 114 1.43 17.70 4.61
N PRO A 115 2.12 18.63 3.92
CA PRO A 115 2.93 18.32 2.74
C PRO A 115 4.01 17.26 2.99
N ASN A 116 4.48 17.13 4.23
CA ASN A 116 5.44 16.09 4.62
C ASN A 116 4.83 14.69 4.60
N LYS A 117 3.52 14.56 4.77
CA LYS A 117 2.80 13.29 4.64
C LYS A 117 2.83 12.80 3.19
N TYR A 118 2.56 13.68 2.24
CA TYR A 118 2.68 13.40 0.81
C TYR A 118 4.13 13.07 0.41
N ARG A 119 5.12 13.78 0.95
CA ARG A 119 6.54 13.43 0.73
C ARG A 119 6.88 12.06 1.30
N TYR A 120 6.38 11.75 2.49
CA TYR A 120 6.58 10.47 3.12
C TYR A 120 5.96 9.31 2.32
N LEU A 121 4.72 9.46 1.84
CA LEU A 121 4.11 8.47 0.94
C LEU A 121 4.97 8.23 -0.31
N ARG A 122 5.47 9.30 -0.94
CA ARG A 122 6.38 9.16 -2.10
C ARG A 122 7.65 8.37 -1.78
N SER A 123 8.28 8.59 -0.62
CA SER A 123 9.45 7.79 -0.21
C SER A 123 9.11 6.32 0.02
N VAL A 124 7.89 6.01 0.46
CA VAL A 124 7.40 4.63 0.58
C VAL A 124 7.17 4.01 -0.80
N GLU A 125 6.59 4.77 -1.74
CA GLU A 125 6.41 4.34 -3.13
C GLU A 125 7.78 4.05 -3.79
N GLU A 126 8.76 4.93 -3.62
CA GLU A 126 10.14 4.74 -4.11
C GLU A 126 10.77 3.45 -3.58
N PHE A 127 10.57 3.13 -2.30
CA PHE A 127 11.04 1.86 -1.73
C PHE A 127 10.42 0.65 -2.43
N PHE A 128 9.11 0.64 -2.60
CA PHE A 128 8.42 -0.47 -3.26
C PHE A 128 8.75 -0.57 -4.75
N GLU A 129 8.97 0.56 -5.44
CA GLU A 129 9.48 0.54 -6.82
C GLU A 129 10.91 0.00 -6.90
N SER A 130 11.78 0.39 -5.97
CA SER A 130 13.15 -0.13 -5.90
C SER A 130 13.17 -1.64 -5.66
N TYR A 131 12.30 -2.14 -4.77
CA TYR A 131 12.13 -3.57 -4.55
C TYR A 131 11.63 -4.27 -5.81
N ALA A 132 10.58 -3.74 -6.46
CA ALA A 132 10.03 -4.34 -7.67
C ALA A 132 11.01 -4.39 -8.84
N ALA A 133 11.92 -3.41 -8.96
CA ALA A 133 12.92 -3.37 -10.03
C ALA A 133 14.09 -4.35 -9.83
N LYS A 134 14.31 -4.85 -8.60
CA LYS A 134 15.36 -5.83 -8.28
C LYS A 134 14.92 -7.29 -8.50
N LYS A 135 13.65 -7.52 -8.80
CA LYS A 135 13.03 -8.84 -8.95
C LYS A 135 12.81 -9.17 -10.42
#